data_AF-A0A3D1TH97-F1
#
_entry.id   AF-A0A3D1TH97-F1
#
_cell.length_a   1.000
_cell.length_b   1.000
_cell.length_c   1.000
_cell.angle_alpha   90.00
_cell.angle_beta   90.00
_cell.angle_gamma   90.00
#
_symmetry.space_group_name_H-M   'P 1'
#
loop_
_entity.id
_entity.type
_entity.pdbx_description
1 polymer ?
#
loop_
_entity_poly.entity_id
_entity_poly.type
_entity_poly.pdbx_seq_one_letter_code
_entity_poly.pdbx_strand_id
1 'polypeptide(L)'
;MNMRERSGAILLLLCLTASAYAKVATVQEWDADWKLTMQAYTFNHFTFFEAVDKTASLGLRYIEAYPGQKLSAELGDAAFHHNMSQAERQAAIRKLQSAGGR
;
A
#
# COMPACT_ATOMS: atom_id res chain seq x y z
N MET A 1 -42.90 22.80 -21.55
CA MET A 1 -42.49 21.37 -21.59
C MET A 1 -43.72 20.52 -21.27
N ASN A 2 -44.13 19.69 -22.22
CA ASN A 2 -45.35 18.88 -22.09
C ASN A 2 -45.11 17.64 -21.21
N MET A 3 -46.19 16.92 -20.86
CA MET A 3 -46.11 15.80 -19.92
C MET A 3 -45.21 14.66 -20.41
N ARG A 4 -45.15 14.41 -21.73
CA ARG A 4 -44.24 13.43 -22.36
C ARG A 4 -42.78 13.83 -22.24
N GLU A 5 -42.45 15.11 -22.46
CA GLU A 5 -41.10 15.65 -22.33
C GLU A 5 -40.62 15.63 -20.87
N ARG A 6 -41.51 15.90 -19.91
CA ARG A 6 -41.22 15.80 -18.48
C ARG A 6 -40.96 14.36 -18.04
N SER A 7 -41.79 13.42 -18.48
CA SER A 7 -41.59 11.99 -18.19
C SER A 7 -40.30 11.46 -18.82
N GLY A 8 -39.93 11.89 -20.03
CA GLY A 8 -38.67 11.54 -20.68
C GLY A 8 -37.45 12.09 -19.94
N ALA A 9 -37.48 13.36 -19.52
CA ALA A 9 -36.39 13.98 -18.76
C ALA A 9 -36.19 13.33 -17.37
N ILE A 10 -37.27 12.96 -16.69
CA ILE A 10 -37.22 12.27 -15.39
C ILE A 10 -36.62 10.86 -15.54
N LEU A 11 -37.00 10.12 -16.58
CA LEU A 11 -36.47 8.78 -16.84
C LEU A 11 -34.97 8.83 -17.17
N LEU A 12 -34.53 9.83 -17.95
CA LEU A 12 -33.12 10.05 -18.27
C LEU A 12 -32.29 10.40 -17.02
N LEU A 13 -32.84 11.22 -16.12
CA LEU A 13 -32.20 11.57 -14.84
C LEU A 13 -32.06 10.33 -13.94
N LEU A 14 -33.11 9.49 -13.87
CA LEU A 14 -33.10 8.25 -13.08
C LEU A 14 -32.04 7.25 -13.60
N CYS A 15 -31.92 7.08 -14.92
CA CYS A 15 -30.89 6.22 -15.52
C CYS A 15 -29.47 6.72 -15.23
N LEU A 16 -29.23 8.04 -15.27
CA LEU A 16 -27.92 8.62 -14.95
C LEU A 16 -27.55 8.46 -13.47
N THR A 17 -28.53 8.49 -12.55
CA THR A 17 -28.28 8.24 -11.12
C THR A 17 -28.03 6.77 -10.80
N ALA A 18 -28.63 5.83 -11.55
CA ALA A 18 -28.44 4.40 -11.33
C ALA A 18 -27.02 3.92 -11.69
N SER A 19 -26.39 4.52 -12.71
CA SER A 19 -25.01 4.20 -13.10
C SER A 19 -23.96 4.66 -12.07
N ALA A 20 -24.26 5.69 -11.26
CA ALA A 20 -23.41 6.12 -10.15
C ALA A 20 -23.57 5.24 -8.90
N TYR A 21 -24.61 4.41 -8.84
CA TYR A 21 -24.92 3.50 -7.73
C TYR A 21 -24.50 2.04 -8.00
N ALA A 22 -23.80 1.77 -9.10
CA ALA A 22 -23.05 0.53 -9.22
C ALA A 22 -21.92 0.57 -8.19
N LYS A 23 -22.25 0.18 -6.95
CA LYS A 23 -21.28 -0.10 -5.91
C LYS A 23 -20.30 -1.09 -6.53
N VAL A 24 -19.10 -0.60 -6.83
CA VAL A 24 -17.90 -1.46 -6.90
C VAL A 24 -18.02 -2.37 -5.70
N ALA A 25 -18.04 -3.69 -5.93
CA ALA A 25 -18.10 -4.67 -4.85
C ALA A 25 -16.95 -4.34 -3.89
N THR A 26 -17.28 -3.71 -2.77
CA THR A 26 -16.31 -3.38 -1.75
C THR A 26 -15.91 -4.70 -1.12
N VAL A 27 -14.62 -4.97 -1.11
CA VAL A 27 -14.03 -6.13 -0.42
C VAL A 27 -14.66 -6.21 0.96
N GLN A 28 -15.09 -7.41 1.35
CA GLN A 28 -15.79 -7.65 2.60
C GLN A 28 -14.98 -7.09 3.77
N GLU A 29 -15.56 -6.11 4.47
CA GLU A 29 -14.90 -5.39 5.55
C GLU A 29 -14.79 -6.34 6.75
N TRP A 30 -13.57 -6.72 7.10
CA TRP A 30 -13.30 -7.58 8.26
C TRP A 30 -13.23 -6.70 9.52
N ASP A 31 -14.02 -7.03 10.55
CA ASP A 31 -14.06 -6.33 11.86
C ASP A 31 -12.75 -6.40 12.66
N ALA A 32 -11.73 -7.07 12.15
CA ALA A 32 -10.46 -7.28 12.83
C ALA A 32 -9.38 -6.34 12.28
N ASP A 33 -8.54 -5.77 13.17
CA ASP A 33 -7.38 -4.91 12.84
C ASP A 33 -6.24 -5.71 12.17
N TRP A 34 -6.54 -6.31 11.02
CA TRP A 34 -5.59 -7.09 10.24
C TRP A 34 -4.68 -6.13 9.48
N LYS A 35 -3.39 -6.26 9.77
CA LYS A 35 -2.33 -5.47 9.15
C LYS A 35 -1.85 -6.21 7.91
N LEU A 36 -2.41 -5.84 6.76
CA LEU A 36 -1.89 -6.31 5.48
C LEU A 36 -0.42 -5.85 5.36
N THR A 37 0.48 -6.83 5.22
CA THR A 37 1.93 -6.68 5.35
C THR A 37 2.62 -7.22 4.10
N MET A 38 3.65 -6.53 3.62
CA MET A 38 4.52 -7.03 2.56
C MET A 38 5.61 -7.92 3.15
N GLN A 39 5.74 -9.14 2.66
CA GLN A 39 6.91 -9.96 2.96
C GLN A 39 8.06 -9.51 2.02
N ALA A 40 9.17 -9.01 2.58
CA ALA A 40 10.21 -8.31 1.81
C ALA A 40 10.99 -9.20 0.84
N TYR A 41 10.95 -10.53 1.01
CA TYR A 41 11.56 -11.47 0.07
C TYR A 41 10.84 -11.48 -1.29
N THR A 42 9.60 -10.98 -1.36
CA THR A 42 8.94 -10.64 -2.64
C THR A 42 9.80 -9.69 -3.49
N PHE A 43 10.60 -8.83 -2.84
CA PHE A 43 11.54 -7.90 -3.47
C PHE A 43 13.00 -8.29 -3.22
N ASN A 44 13.33 -9.59 -3.19
CA ASN A 44 14.69 -10.07 -2.85
C ASN A 44 15.81 -9.64 -3.82
N HIS A 45 15.49 -9.14 -5.02
CA HIS A 45 16.45 -8.55 -5.96
C HIS A 45 16.75 -7.06 -5.66
N PHE A 46 16.10 -6.50 -4.64
CA PHE A 46 16.24 -5.12 -4.21
C PHE A 46 16.74 -5.03 -2.77
N THR A 47 17.34 -3.91 -2.43
CA THR A 47 17.70 -3.56 -1.05
C THR A 47 16.45 -3.41 -0.19
N PHE A 48 16.61 -3.50 1.14
CA PHE A 48 15.52 -3.27 2.09
C PHE A 48 14.92 -1.87 1.90
N PHE A 49 15.73 -0.86 1.60
CA PHE A 49 15.26 0.51 1.38
C PHE A 49 14.35 0.61 0.16
N GLU A 50 14.73 -0.02 -0.94
CA GLU A 50 13.90 -0.09 -2.14
C GLU A 50 12.64 -0.94 -1.91
N ALA A 51 12.74 -2.02 -1.12
CA ALA A 51 11.59 -2.84 -0.74
C ALA A 51 10.57 -2.04 0.09
N VAL A 52 11.03 -1.17 0.99
CA VAL A 52 10.17 -0.22 1.73
C VAL A 52 9.47 0.73 0.77
N ASP A 53 10.20 1.33 -0.18
CA ASP A 53 9.60 2.28 -1.14
C ASP A 53 8.55 1.60 -2.04
N LYS A 54 8.85 0.38 -2.51
CA LYS A 54 7.90 -0.42 -3.30
C LYS A 54 6.67 -0.77 -2.49
N THR A 55 6.84 -1.16 -1.22
CA THR A 55 5.72 -1.44 -0.30
C THR A 55 4.82 -0.21 -0.13
N ALA A 56 5.43 0.96 0.11
CA ALA A 56 4.68 2.21 0.23
C ALA A 56 3.97 2.60 -1.08
N SER A 57 4.59 2.37 -2.24
CA SER A 57 3.97 2.63 -3.55
C SER A 57 2.73 1.77 -3.83
N LEU A 58 2.58 0.63 -3.15
CA LEU A 58 1.42 -0.23 -3.21
C LEU A 58 0.32 0.16 -2.20
N GLY A 59 0.51 1.24 -1.43
CA GLY A 59 -0.40 1.66 -0.37
C GLY A 59 -0.33 0.80 0.89
N LEU A 60 0.68 -0.07 1.02
CA LEU A 60 0.89 -0.91 2.19
C LEU A 60 1.71 -0.19 3.25
N ARG A 61 1.33 -0.40 4.51
CA ARG A 61 1.97 0.25 5.66
C ARG A 61 2.99 -0.63 6.38
N TYR A 62 2.85 -1.95 6.28
CA TYR A 62 3.63 -2.90 7.06
C TYR A 62 4.55 -3.71 6.16
N ILE A 63 5.77 -3.98 6.61
CA ILE A 63 6.73 -4.83 5.91
C ILE A 63 7.47 -5.76 6.87
N GLU A 64 7.62 -7.02 6.48
CA GLU A 64 8.43 -8.02 7.18
C GLU A 64 9.76 -8.20 6.45
N ALA A 65 10.84 -7.72 7.06
CA ALA A 65 12.20 -7.92 6.55
C ALA A 65 12.64 -9.39 6.67
N TYR A 66 13.54 -9.84 5.78
CA TYR A 66 14.13 -11.17 5.86
C TYR A 66 15.64 -11.11 6.16
N PRO A 67 16.22 -12.14 6.81
CA PRO A 67 17.65 -12.18 7.12
C PRO A 67 18.53 -12.15 5.85
N GLY A 68 19.54 -11.28 5.85
CA GLY A 68 20.53 -11.20 4.77
C GLY A 68 20.17 -10.23 3.63
N GLN A 69 19.03 -9.54 3.69
CA GLN A 69 18.70 -8.51 2.70
C GLN A 69 19.65 -7.31 2.82
N LYS A 70 20.33 -6.88 1.74
CA LYS A 70 21.14 -5.65 1.76
C LYS A 70 20.30 -4.45 2.17
N LEU A 71 20.80 -3.57 3.05
CA LEU A 71 20.02 -2.45 3.57
C LEU A 71 19.78 -1.35 2.52
N SER A 72 20.86 -0.85 1.93
CA SER A 72 20.85 0.13 0.83
C SER A 72 22.16 0.08 0.06
N ALA A 73 22.21 0.69 -1.13
CA ALA A 73 23.43 0.75 -1.92
C ALA A 73 24.52 1.63 -1.25
N GLU A 74 24.12 2.60 -0.45
CA GLU A 74 24.99 3.58 0.21
C GLU A 74 25.60 3.07 1.52
N LEU A 75 25.05 1.99 2.10
CA LEU A 75 25.51 1.40 3.37
C LEU A 75 26.47 0.21 3.17
N GLY A 76 27.02 0.04 1.97
CA GLY A 76 28.00 -1.00 1.67
C GLY A 76 27.46 -2.42 1.88
N ASP A 77 28.14 -3.20 2.71
CA ASP A 77 27.79 -4.60 3.01
C ASP A 77 26.75 -4.76 4.13
N ALA A 78 26.21 -3.65 4.66
CA ALA A 78 25.18 -3.69 5.68
C ALA A 78 23.95 -4.47 5.20
N ALA A 79 23.52 -5.45 5.99
CA ALA A 79 22.38 -6.30 5.69
C ALA A 79 21.43 -6.41 6.89
N PHE A 80 20.16 -6.66 6.61
CA PHE A 80 19.14 -6.88 7.61
C PHE A 80 19.42 -8.20 8.32
N HIS A 81 20.01 -8.14 9.52
CA HIS A 81 20.46 -9.31 10.24
C HIS A 81 20.47 -9.05 11.75
N HIS A 82 20.52 -10.10 12.56
CA HIS A 82 20.41 -9.96 14.02
C HIS A 82 21.61 -9.24 14.65
N ASN A 83 22.74 -9.14 13.94
CA ASN A 83 23.99 -8.50 14.37
C ASN A 83 24.16 -7.06 13.84
N MET A 84 23.13 -6.44 13.25
CA MET A 84 23.19 -5.04 12.83
C MET A 84 23.64 -4.13 13.97
N SER A 85 24.55 -3.21 13.65
CA SER A 85 24.96 -2.10 14.50
C SER A 85 23.79 -1.19 14.86
N GLN A 86 23.95 -0.39 15.90
CA GLN A 86 22.94 0.60 16.29
C GLN A 86 22.66 1.59 15.16
N ALA A 87 23.69 2.03 14.42
CA ALA A 87 23.56 2.96 13.32
C ALA A 87 22.73 2.39 12.16
N GLU A 88 22.97 1.13 11.78
CA GLU A 88 22.22 0.42 10.73
C GLU A 88 20.76 0.23 11.11
N ARG A 89 20.47 -0.18 12.35
CA ARG A 89 19.08 -0.31 12.85
C ARG A 89 18.35 1.03 12.78
N GLN A 90 19.01 2.10 13.20
CA GLN A 90 18.43 3.44 13.14
C GLN A 90 18.24 3.92 11.69
N ALA A 91 19.12 3.52 10.76
CA ALA A 91 18.94 3.81 9.34
C ALA A 91 17.70 3.09 8.78
N ALA A 92 17.50 1.81 9.08
CA ALA A 92 16.31 1.06 8.69
C ALA A 92 15.02 1.67 9.29
N ILE A 93 15.02 2.06 10.57
CA ILE A 93 13.88 2.73 11.22
C ILE A 93 13.56 4.07 10.55
N ARG A 94 14.59 4.90 10.29
CA ARG A 94 14.39 6.18 9.58
C ARG A 94 13.81 5.97 8.19
N LYS A 95 14.26 4.94 7.48
CA LYS A 95 13.71 4.60 6.16
C LYS A 95 12.23 4.24 6.25
N LEU A 96 11.83 3.37 7.17
CA LEU A 96 10.43 3.03 7.42
C LEU A 96 9.60 4.28 7.72
N GLN A 97 10.06 5.13 8.64
CA GLN A 97 9.38 6.37 9.02
C GLN A 97 9.22 7.33 7.85
N SER A 98 10.25 7.49 7.01
CA SER A 98 10.20 8.37 5.84
C SER A 98 9.16 7.94 4.80
N ALA A 99 8.83 6.65 4.76
CA ALA A 99 7.83 6.07 3.87
C ALA A 99 6.44 5.91 4.52
N GLY A 100 6.26 6.36 5.77
CA GLY A 100 5.03 6.14 6.55
C GLY A 100 4.82 4.70 7.00
N GLY A 101 5.83 3.85 6.82
CA GLY A 101 5.80 2.41 7.09
C GLY A 101 6.09 2.05 8.54
N ARG A 102 5.82 0.79 8.88
CA ARG A 102 6.08 0.15 10.17
C ARG A 102 6.69 -1.23 9.98
#